data_AF-A0A7S2W1X8-F1
#
_entry.id   AF-A0A7S2W1X8-F1
#
_cell.length_a   1.000
_cell.length_b   1.000
_cell.length_c   1.000
_cell.angle_alpha   90.00
_cell.angle_beta   90.00
_cell.angle_gamma   90.00
#
_symmetry.space_group_name_H-M   'P 1'
#
loop_
_entity.id
_entity.type
_entity.pdbx_description
1 polymer ?
#
loop_
_entity_poly.entity_id
_entity_poly.type
_entity_poly.pdbx_seq_one_letter_code
_entity_poly.pdbx_strand_id
1 'polypeptide(L)'
;MSRIVPMGQAVSGETGVEANRPKGAAYENKRLQMLEQETKYANTYCVLRGEIEQLEQVLDNVSFDIGKSISKLRNSGKLSNSFKMKRVVRTELDELVAVRSKIVFKLTTKRDEAVKAKRKLVKVREKLALFVCKEIAIEQSERIKRATATRDQARKRVPNDYLRERSKQARERKNKKKQMELDRLISRMNRLTSTKNEHRAEYEAKMAKSEQQQQAKKKQEDEERRIKRATREARLLRIQHDRLKL
;
A
#
# COMPACT_ATOMS: atom_id res chain seq x y z
N MET A 1 51.28 34.73 10.41
CA MET A 1 50.14 35.49 10.97
C MET A 1 48.85 34.93 10.38
N SER A 2 48.18 34.06 11.13
CA SER A 2 46.99 33.33 10.71
C SER A 2 45.75 34.22 10.83
N ARG A 3 45.06 34.51 9.72
CA ARG A 3 43.75 35.16 9.76
C ARG A 3 42.66 34.10 9.89
N ILE A 4 42.05 34.07 11.06
CA ILE A 4 40.80 33.38 11.38
C ILE A 4 39.69 34.01 10.55
N VAL A 5 38.93 33.19 9.82
CA VAL A 5 37.68 33.61 9.16
C VAL A 5 36.55 33.42 10.17
N PRO A 6 35.78 34.47 10.52
CA PRO A 6 34.63 34.30 11.40
C PRO A 6 33.49 33.63 10.63
N MET A 7 33.08 32.46 11.10
CA MET A 7 31.81 31.82 10.76
C MET A 7 30.70 32.59 11.46
N GLY A 8 29.81 33.22 10.69
CA GLY A 8 28.57 33.77 11.23
C GLY A 8 28.14 35.07 10.57
N GLN A 9 27.42 34.96 9.46
CA GLN A 9 26.37 35.91 9.15
C GLN A 9 25.23 35.13 8.49
N ALA A 10 24.17 34.91 9.27
CA ALA A 10 22.87 34.53 8.76
C ALA A 10 22.45 35.62 7.78
N VAL A 11 22.54 35.34 6.49
CA VAL A 11 21.90 36.18 5.48
C VAL A 11 20.41 35.93 5.65
N SER A 12 19.76 36.85 6.37
CA SER A 12 18.34 37.05 6.37
C SER A 12 17.90 37.23 4.92
N GLY A 13 17.56 36.12 4.29
CA GLY A 13 16.69 36.14 3.12
C GLY A 13 15.35 36.66 3.61
N GLU A 14 15.20 37.98 3.60
CA GLU A 14 13.90 38.64 3.50
C GLU A 14 13.23 38.06 2.25
N THR A 15 12.55 36.93 2.46
CA THR A 15 11.58 36.44 1.52
C THR A 15 10.55 37.54 1.43
N GLY A 16 10.49 38.22 0.28
CA GLY A 16 9.38 39.06 -0.13
C GLY A 16 8.09 38.25 -0.20
N VAL A 17 7.57 37.87 0.97
CA VAL A 17 6.23 37.35 1.21
C VAL A 17 5.41 38.55 1.69
N GLU A 18 5.49 39.66 0.96
CA GLU A 18 4.53 40.73 1.15
C GLU A 18 3.25 40.41 0.38
N ALA A 19 2.16 40.46 1.14
CA ALA A 19 0.88 40.99 0.71
C ALA A 19 0.17 40.24 -0.43
N ASN A 20 -0.40 39.08 -0.11
CA ASN A 20 -1.59 38.59 -0.82
C ASN A 20 -2.55 37.80 0.09
N ARG A 21 -2.91 38.36 1.25
CA ARG A 21 -4.06 37.89 2.04
C ARG A 21 -5.07 38.99 2.40
N PRO A 22 -5.72 39.65 1.42
CA PRO A 22 -7.03 40.27 1.67
C PRO A 22 -8.15 39.22 1.74
N LYS A 23 -7.90 37.97 1.33
CA LYS A 23 -8.88 36.86 1.35
C LYS A 23 -8.89 36.03 2.64
N GLY A 24 -7.87 36.14 3.50
CA GLY A 24 -7.75 35.32 4.72
C GLY A 24 -8.79 35.71 5.78
N ALA A 25 -8.80 36.98 6.20
CA ALA A 25 -9.63 37.44 7.33
C ALA A 25 -11.14 37.34 7.05
N ALA A 26 -11.60 37.71 5.85
CA ALA A 26 -13.02 37.64 5.51
C ALA A 26 -13.53 36.19 5.38
N TYR A 27 -12.69 35.27 4.89
CA TYR A 27 -13.03 33.84 4.83
C TYR A 27 -13.02 33.21 6.22
N GLU A 28 -12.01 33.51 7.03
CA GLU A 28 -11.89 33.03 8.39
C GLU A 28 -13.05 33.51 9.26
N ASN A 29 -13.43 34.78 9.15
CA ASN A 29 -14.62 35.33 9.79
C ASN A 29 -15.90 34.58 9.37
N LYS A 30 -16.04 34.26 8.08
CA LYS A 30 -17.20 33.49 7.59
C LYS A 30 -17.20 32.06 8.13
N ARG A 31 -16.03 31.42 8.23
CA ARG A 31 -15.87 30.09 8.83
C ARG A 31 -16.25 30.10 10.30
N LEU A 32 -15.76 31.09 11.06
CA LEU A 32 -16.10 31.28 12.47
C LEU A 32 -17.61 31.51 12.66
N GLN A 33 -18.24 32.37 11.87
CA GLN A 33 -19.70 32.57 11.90
C GLN A 33 -20.49 31.28 11.66
N MET A 34 -20.04 30.43 10.74
CA MET A 34 -20.71 29.15 10.49
C MET A 34 -20.49 28.15 11.65
N LEU A 35 -19.31 28.14 12.28
CA LEU A 35 -19.02 27.31 13.46
C LEU A 35 -19.83 27.78 14.70
N GLU A 36 -19.99 29.08 14.89
CA GLU A 36 -20.87 29.64 15.91
C GLU A 36 -22.32 29.21 15.70
N GLN A 37 -22.81 29.26 14.46
CA GLN A 37 -24.15 28.77 14.12
C GLN A 37 -24.29 27.26 14.37
N GLU A 38 -23.29 26.46 14.01
CA GLU A 38 -23.28 25.02 14.27
C GLU A 38 -23.38 24.76 15.78
N THR A 39 -22.54 25.43 16.57
CA THR A 39 -22.50 25.30 18.03
C THR A 39 -23.84 25.71 18.65
N LYS A 40 -24.43 26.81 18.18
CA LYS A 40 -25.75 27.27 18.63
C LYS A 40 -26.82 26.20 18.39
N TYR A 41 -26.93 25.67 17.17
CA TYR A 41 -27.96 24.66 16.86
C TYR A 41 -27.69 23.31 17.54
N ALA A 42 -26.43 22.92 17.72
CA ALA A 42 -26.05 21.73 18.46
C ALA A 42 -26.46 21.84 19.93
N ASN A 43 -26.19 22.98 20.57
CA ASN A 43 -26.59 23.23 21.95
C ASN A 43 -28.11 23.26 22.10
N THR A 44 -28.83 23.96 21.21
CA THR A 44 -30.31 23.96 21.22
C THR A 44 -30.87 22.55 21.08
N TYR A 45 -30.33 21.74 20.17
CA TYR A 45 -30.77 20.36 20.00
C TYR A 45 -30.48 19.50 21.24
N CYS A 46 -29.32 19.67 21.87
CA CYS A 46 -28.93 18.97 23.09
C CYS A 46 -29.88 19.28 24.25
N VAL A 47 -30.18 20.56 24.49
CA VAL A 47 -31.12 21.01 25.53
C VAL A 47 -32.51 20.44 25.29
N LEU A 48 -33.03 20.56 24.07
CA LEU A 48 -34.35 20.02 23.72
C LEU A 48 -34.42 18.50 23.89
N ARG A 49 -33.33 17.79 23.57
CA ARG A 49 -33.25 16.34 23.79
C ARG A 49 -33.33 16.01 25.28
N GLY A 50 -32.58 16.72 26.12
CA GLY A 50 -32.65 16.53 27.58
C GLY A 50 -34.04 16.82 28.14
N GLU A 51 -34.70 17.88 27.67
CA GLU A 51 -36.09 18.19 28.05
C GLU A 51 -37.07 17.08 27.62
N ILE A 52 -36.90 16.51 26.42
CA ILE A 52 -37.72 15.39 25.95
C ILE A 52 -37.50 14.16 26.83
N GLU A 53 -36.26 13.81 27.15
CA GLU A 53 -35.93 12.66 28.00
C GLU A 53 -36.55 12.81 29.41
N GLN A 54 -36.50 14.02 29.98
CA GLN A 54 -37.17 14.33 31.24
C GLN A 54 -38.70 14.20 31.14
N LEU A 55 -39.31 14.73 30.06
CA LEU A 55 -40.76 14.62 29.86
C LEU A 55 -41.22 13.18 29.63
N GLU A 56 -40.42 12.36 28.95
CA GLU A 56 -40.66 10.92 28.79
C GLU A 56 -40.66 10.20 30.14
N GLN A 57 -39.68 10.50 31.01
CA GLN A 57 -39.64 9.94 32.35
C GLN A 57 -40.86 10.34 33.19
N VAL A 58 -41.28 11.60 33.13
CA VAL A 58 -42.51 12.05 33.83
C VAL A 58 -43.74 11.37 33.25
N LEU A 59 -43.81 11.17 31.93
CA LEU A 59 -44.92 10.47 31.27
C LEU A 59 -45.02 9.00 31.73
N ASP A 60 -43.89 8.34 31.90
CA ASP A 60 -43.84 6.96 32.40
C ASP A 60 -44.31 6.88 33.85
N ASN A 61 -43.88 7.81 34.71
CA ASN A 61 -44.34 7.90 36.10
C ASN A 61 -45.87 8.11 36.19
N VAL A 62 -46.41 9.06 35.41
CA VAL A 62 -47.85 9.32 35.37
C VAL A 62 -48.61 8.09 34.82
N SER A 63 -48.08 7.42 33.80
CA SER A 63 -48.69 6.21 33.25
C SER A 63 -48.71 5.05 34.26
N PHE A 64 -47.66 4.94 35.06
CA PHE A 64 -47.59 3.98 36.16
C PHE A 64 -48.62 4.27 37.25
N ASP A 65 -48.78 5.54 37.65
CA ASP A 65 -49.77 5.94 38.65
C ASP A 65 -51.21 5.76 38.15
N ILE A 66 -51.48 6.00 36.86
CA ILE A 66 -52.74 5.64 36.20
C ILE A 66 -52.99 4.13 36.34
N GLY A 67 -52.00 3.29 36.06
CA GLY A 67 -52.10 1.83 36.21
C GLY A 67 -52.41 1.40 37.65
N LYS A 68 -51.81 2.05 38.65
CA LYS A 68 -52.13 1.84 40.07
C LYS A 68 -53.57 2.23 40.39
N SER A 69 -54.03 3.39 39.95
CA SER A 69 -55.39 3.87 40.19
C SER A 69 -56.45 2.99 39.54
N ILE A 70 -56.21 2.52 38.31
CA ILE A 70 -57.07 1.52 37.64
C ILE A 70 -57.14 0.22 38.45
N SER A 71 -55.99 -0.25 38.96
CA SER A 71 -55.92 -1.47 39.77
C SER A 71 -56.68 -1.32 41.10
N LYS A 72 -56.54 -0.17 41.79
CA LYS A 72 -57.32 0.18 42.99
C LYS A 72 -58.81 0.19 42.70
N LEU A 73 -59.22 0.80 41.58
CA LEU A 73 -60.62 0.86 41.16
C LEU A 73 -61.19 -0.56 40.95
N ARG A 74 -60.46 -1.43 40.25
CA ARG A 74 -60.84 -2.83 40.02
C ARG A 74 -60.99 -3.61 41.33
N ASN A 75 -60.08 -3.42 42.27
CA ASN A 75 -60.10 -4.11 43.56
C ASN A 75 -61.20 -3.59 44.50
N SER A 76 -61.49 -2.29 44.47
CA SER A 76 -62.60 -1.68 45.22
C SER A 76 -63.99 -2.18 44.76
N GLY A 77 -64.08 -2.76 43.56
CA GLY A 77 -65.26 -3.45 43.05
C GLY A 77 -65.79 -4.56 43.96
N LYS A 78 -64.92 -5.15 44.81
CA LYS A 78 -65.20 -6.37 45.58
C LYS A 78 -65.64 -6.14 47.04
N LEU A 79 -65.71 -4.89 47.52
CA LEU A 79 -66.01 -4.56 48.93
C LEU A 79 -67.30 -3.72 49.06
N SER A 80 -68.09 -3.95 50.11
CA SER A 80 -69.43 -3.34 50.29
C SER A 80 -69.41 -1.82 50.59
N ASN A 81 -68.30 -1.26 51.06
CA ASN A 81 -68.12 0.19 51.32
C ASN A 81 -67.65 1.00 50.07
N SER A 82 -67.90 0.50 48.86
CA SER A 82 -67.14 0.90 47.67
C SER A 82 -67.57 2.17 46.93
N PHE A 83 -68.75 2.74 47.16
CA PHE A 83 -69.24 3.83 46.29
C PHE A 83 -68.44 5.13 46.41
N LYS A 84 -68.24 5.64 47.63
CA LYS A 84 -67.45 6.87 47.86
C LYS A 84 -65.99 6.68 47.45
N MET A 85 -65.39 5.53 47.77
CA MET A 85 -64.00 5.23 47.43
C MET A 85 -63.77 5.08 45.92
N LYS A 86 -64.71 4.46 45.19
CA LYS A 86 -64.69 4.41 43.72
C LYS A 86 -64.76 5.79 43.09
N ARG A 87 -65.59 6.70 43.64
CA ARG A 87 -65.71 8.07 43.12
C ARG A 87 -64.39 8.84 43.28
N VAL A 88 -63.75 8.76 44.44
CA VAL A 88 -62.45 9.42 44.71
C VAL A 88 -61.34 8.90 43.78
N VAL A 89 -61.21 7.57 43.65
CA VAL A 89 -60.19 6.98 42.76
C VAL A 89 -60.46 7.33 41.29
N ARG A 90 -61.73 7.50 40.90
CA ARG A 90 -62.09 7.89 39.53
C ARG A 90 -61.75 9.36 39.25
N THR A 91 -61.97 10.26 40.19
CA THR A 91 -61.55 11.67 40.04
C THR A 91 -60.03 11.80 39.98
N GLU A 92 -59.29 11.07 40.83
CA GLU A 92 -57.82 11.01 40.76
C GLU A 92 -57.32 10.47 39.40
N LEU A 93 -58.00 9.43 38.87
CA LEU A 93 -57.66 8.87 37.57
C LEU A 93 -57.90 9.88 36.43
N ASP A 94 -59.02 10.60 36.45
CA ASP A 94 -59.36 11.61 35.45
C ASP A 94 -58.32 12.75 35.46
N GLU A 95 -57.87 13.19 36.64
CA GLU A 95 -56.79 14.17 36.81
C GLU A 95 -55.46 13.68 36.22
N LEU A 96 -55.07 12.44 36.53
CA LEU A 96 -53.84 11.84 36.00
C LEU A 96 -53.87 11.72 34.47
N VAL A 97 -55.02 11.35 33.89
CA VAL A 97 -55.21 11.28 32.43
C VAL A 97 -55.11 12.67 31.80
N ALA A 98 -55.66 13.70 32.44
CA ALA A 98 -55.53 15.08 31.98
C ALA A 98 -54.06 15.56 32.02
N VAL A 99 -53.33 15.25 33.09
CA VAL A 99 -51.89 15.54 33.21
C VAL A 99 -51.08 14.82 32.13
N ARG A 100 -51.34 13.52 31.93
CA ARG A 100 -50.73 12.71 30.86
C ARG A 100 -50.91 13.36 29.50
N SER A 101 -52.13 13.80 29.19
CA SER A 101 -52.45 14.42 27.90
C SER A 101 -51.68 15.72 27.67
N LYS A 102 -51.54 16.55 28.73
CA LYS A 102 -50.72 17.78 28.68
C LYS A 102 -49.24 17.47 28.46
N ILE A 103 -48.71 16.43 29.10
CA ILE A 103 -47.30 16.00 28.91
C ILE A 103 -47.08 15.52 27.48
N VAL A 104 -47.95 14.65 26.96
CA VAL A 104 -47.88 14.15 25.57
C VAL A 104 -47.88 15.32 24.59
N PHE A 105 -48.75 16.31 24.78
CA PHE A 105 -48.77 17.51 23.94
C PHE A 105 -47.44 18.27 23.98
N LYS A 106 -46.92 18.58 25.18
CA LYS A 106 -45.59 19.24 25.32
C LYS A 106 -44.47 18.43 24.68
N LEU A 107 -44.53 17.11 24.79
CA LEU A 107 -43.53 16.21 24.26
C LEU A 107 -43.56 16.21 22.72
N THR A 108 -44.75 16.24 22.11
CA THR A 108 -44.88 16.41 20.65
C THR A 108 -44.31 17.73 20.16
N THR A 109 -44.63 18.86 20.82
CA THR A 109 -44.11 20.17 20.40
C THR A 109 -42.59 20.25 20.54
N LYS A 110 -42.02 19.72 21.63
CA LYS A 110 -40.57 19.67 21.85
C LYS A 110 -39.86 18.78 20.84
N ARG A 111 -40.44 17.62 20.49
CA ARG A 111 -39.91 16.76 19.41
C ARG A 111 -39.87 17.50 18.07
N ASP A 112 -40.91 18.25 17.72
CA ASP A 112 -40.94 19.05 16.50
C ASP A 112 -39.87 20.15 16.49
N GLU A 113 -39.69 20.84 17.62
CA GLU A 113 -38.62 21.83 17.80
C GLU A 113 -37.23 21.19 17.64
N ALA A 114 -37.01 20.03 18.26
CA ALA A 114 -35.76 19.29 18.17
C ALA A 114 -35.46 18.85 16.73
N VAL A 115 -36.48 18.38 15.99
CA VAL A 115 -36.34 18.03 14.58
C VAL A 115 -35.97 19.26 13.74
N LYS A 116 -36.61 20.42 13.98
CA LYS A 116 -36.27 21.67 13.29
C LYS A 116 -34.84 22.11 13.59
N ALA A 117 -34.40 22.05 14.85
CA ALA A 117 -33.03 22.37 15.26
C ALA A 117 -32.01 21.44 14.58
N LYS A 118 -32.27 20.13 14.59
CA LYS A 118 -31.43 19.12 13.93
C LYS A 118 -31.32 19.36 12.42
N ARG A 119 -32.43 19.67 11.74
CA ARG A 119 -32.42 20.00 10.31
C ARG A 119 -31.57 21.24 10.01
N LYS A 120 -31.65 22.28 10.85
CA LYS A 120 -30.80 23.48 10.71
C LYS A 120 -29.32 23.15 10.94
N LEU A 121 -29.02 22.34 11.95
CA LEU A 121 -27.66 21.89 12.24
C LEU A 121 -27.04 21.14 11.05
N VAL A 122 -27.77 20.19 10.46
CA VAL A 122 -27.31 19.43 9.29
C VAL A 122 -26.98 20.37 8.12
N LYS A 123 -27.87 21.32 7.80
CA LYS A 123 -27.64 22.31 6.74
C LYS A 123 -26.40 23.18 6.98
N VAL A 124 -26.13 23.56 8.23
CA VAL A 124 -24.92 24.34 8.57
C VAL A 124 -23.67 23.48 8.41
N ARG A 125 -23.70 22.22 8.86
CA ARG A 125 -22.60 21.26 8.67
C ARG A 125 -22.27 20.99 7.21
N GLU A 126 -23.28 20.82 6.37
CA GLU A 126 -23.10 20.66 4.92
C GLU A 126 -22.43 21.88 4.29
N LYS A 127 -22.89 23.09 4.67
CA LYS A 127 -22.27 24.34 4.21
C LYS A 127 -20.82 24.48 4.66
N LEU A 128 -20.52 24.12 5.90
CA LEU A 128 -19.16 24.10 6.44
C LEU A 128 -18.28 23.10 5.69
N ALA A 129 -18.76 21.89 5.46
CA ALA A 129 -18.02 20.87 4.72
C ALA A 129 -17.68 21.36 3.29
N LEU A 130 -18.66 21.89 2.57
CA LEU A 130 -18.44 22.48 1.24
C LEU A 130 -17.46 23.66 1.27
N PHE A 131 -17.51 24.48 2.32
CA PHE A 131 -16.61 25.60 2.49
C PHE A 131 -15.16 25.12 2.66
N VAL A 132 -14.92 24.16 3.55
CA VAL A 132 -13.59 23.57 3.79
C VAL A 132 -13.06 22.85 2.54
N CYS A 133 -13.90 22.10 1.82
CA CYS A 133 -13.50 21.47 0.57
C CYS A 133 -13.03 22.49 -0.49
N LYS A 134 -13.71 23.65 -0.57
CA LYS A 134 -13.30 24.74 -1.46
C LYS A 134 -11.95 25.34 -1.04
N GLU A 135 -11.71 25.51 0.26
CA GLU A 135 -10.42 26.00 0.77
C GLU A 135 -9.28 25.07 0.38
N ILE A 136 -9.45 23.77 0.63
CA ILE A 136 -8.45 22.76 0.26
C ILE A 136 -8.23 22.76 -1.25
N ALA A 137 -9.29 22.82 -2.06
CA ALA A 137 -9.16 22.85 -3.52
C ALA A 137 -8.37 24.07 -4.03
N ILE A 138 -8.63 25.26 -3.46
CA ILE A 138 -7.89 26.48 -3.79
C ILE A 138 -6.43 26.34 -3.40
N GLU A 139 -6.14 25.88 -2.17
CA GLU A 139 -4.77 25.72 -1.70
C GLU A 139 -3.99 24.71 -2.55
N GLN A 140 -4.60 23.57 -2.89
CA GLN A 140 -3.99 22.58 -3.77
C GLN A 140 -3.76 23.13 -5.18
N SER A 141 -4.71 23.91 -5.73
CA SER A 141 -4.54 24.59 -7.02
C SER A 141 -3.34 25.55 -7.00
N GLU A 142 -3.18 26.34 -5.94
CA GLU A 142 -2.03 27.24 -5.77
C GLU A 142 -0.71 26.48 -5.63
N ARG A 143 -0.69 25.39 -4.85
CA ARG A 143 0.48 24.51 -4.71
C ARG A 143 0.90 23.93 -6.07
N ILE A 144 -0.05 23.44 -6.86
CA ILE A 144 0.21 22.92 -8.21
C ILE A 144 0.78 24.02 -9.09
N LYS A 145 0.16 25.22 -9.12
CA LYS A 145 0.66 26.36 -9.92
C LYS A 145 2.10 26.73 -9.58
N ARG A 146 2.44 26.78 -8.28
CA ARG A 146 3.81 27.06 -7.83
C ARG A 146 4.77 25.95 -8.27
N ALA A 147 4.40 24.68 -8.08
CA ALA A 147 5.23 23.55 -8.50
C ALA A 147 5.46 23.52 -10.02
N THR A 148 4.43 23.80 -10.83
CA THR A 148 4.57 23.88 -12.29
C THR A 148 5.45 25.05 -12.70
N ALA A 149 5.30 26.21 -12.07
CA ALA A 149 6.14 27.38 -12.36
C ALA A 149 7.62 27.10 -12.03
N THR A 150 7.91 26.47 -10.89
CA THR A 150 9.28 26.05 -10.52
C THR A 150 9.85 25.04 -11.52
N ARG A 151 9.05 24.05 -11.93
CA ARG A 151 9.46 23.05 -12.93
C ARG A 151 9.78 23.71 -14.27
N ASP A 152 8.95 24.64 -14.71
CA ASP A 152 9.12 25.30 -16.01
C ASP A 152 10.29 26.30 -15.98
N GLN A 153 10.54 26.97 -14.85
CA GLN A 153 11.78 27.74 -14.62
C GLN A 153 13.03 26.84 -14.63
N ALA A 154 12.98 25.66 -14.00
CA ALA A 154 14.07 24.70 -14.03
C ALA A 154 14.36 24.22 -15.47
N ARG A 155 13.32 23.96 -16.26
CA ARG A 155 13.46 23.60 -17.69
C ARG A 155 14.12 24.70 -18.52
N LYS A 156 13.80 25.97 -18.28
CA LYS A 156 14.43 27.11 -18.96
C LYS A 156 15.92 27.28 -18.58
N ARG A 157 16.32 26.86 -17.37
CA ARG A 157 17.70 26.97 -16.88
C ARG A 157 18.63 25.84 -17.33
N VAL A 158 18.11 24.73 -17.84
CA VAL A 158 18.95 23.66 -18.39
C VAL A 158 19.26 24.00 -19.85
N PRO A 159 20.52 24.29 -20.21
CA PRO A 159 20.89 24.54 -21.60
C PRO A 159 20.57 23.30 -22.43
N ASN A 160 19.98 23.50 -23.61
CA ASN A 160 19.59 22.41 -24.50
C ASN A 160 20.81 21.53 -24.87
N ASP A 161 22.00 22.13 -24.90
CA ASP A 161 23.27 21.46 -25.15
C ASP A 161 23.67 20.48 -24.03
N TYR A 162 23.39 20.81 -22.76
CA TYR A 162 23.63 19.89 -21.64
C TYR A 162 22.77 18.62 -21.75
N LEU A 163 21.51 18.76 -22.17
CA LEU A 163 20.63 17.61 -22.40
C LEU A 163 21.11 16.77 -23.60
N ARG A 164 21.62 17.44 -24.65
CA ARG A 164 22.19 16.79 -25.84
C ARG A 164 23.44 15.99 -25.50
N GLU A 165 24.36 16.58 -24.75
CA GLU A 165 25.59 15.92 -24.29
C GLU A 165 25.29 14.75 -23.36
N ARG A 166 24.38 14.91 -22.40
CA ARG A 166 23.98 13.83 -21.49
C ARG A 166 23.37 12.63 -22.24
N SER A 167 22.57 12.91 -23.27
CA SER A 167 22.01 11.89 -24.16
C SER A 167 23.10 11.19 -24.99
N LYS A 168 24.07 11.95 -25.52
CA LYS A 168 25.23 11.41 -26.26
C LYS A 168 26.07 10.50 -25.37
N GLN A 169 26.42 10.95 -24.16
CA GLN A 169 27.17 10.16 -23.18
C GLN A 169 26.44 8.87 -22.78
N ALA A 170 25.11 8.91 -22.63
CA ALA A 170 24.32 7.72 -22.33
C ALA A 170 24.37 6.68 -23.47
N ARG A 171 24.31 7.13 -24.72
CA ARG A 171 24.46 6.26 -25.91
C ARG A 171 25.87 5.67 -25.99
N GLU A 172 26.90 6.48 -25.77
CA GLU A 172 28.30 6.03 -25.76
C GLU A 172 28.55 4.98 -24.68
N ARG A 173 28.04 5.17 -23.45
CA ARG A 173 28.13 4.17 -22.37
C ARG A 173 27.45 2.86 -22.75
N LYS A 174 26.28 2.92 -23.39
CA LYS A 174 25.56 1.73 -23.86
C LYS A 174 26.33 0.98 -24.95
N ASN A 175 26.92 1.71 -25.90
CA ASN A 175 27.74 1.12 -26.96
C ASN A 175 29.03 0.52 -26.41
N LYS A 176 29.72 1.21 -25.49
CA LYS A 176 30.92 0.69 -24.82
C LYS A 176 30.63 -0.59 -24.05
N LYS A 177 29.48 -0.67 -23.37
CA LYS A 177 29.03 -1.90 -22.69
C LYS A 177 28.84 -3.06 -23.67
N LYS A 178 28.15 -2.82 -24.80
CA LYS A 178 27.97 -3.82 -25.85
C LYS A 178 29.29 -4.28 -26.46
N GLN A 179 30.22 -3.37 -26.71
CA GLN A 179 31.55 -3.70 -27.23
C GLN A 179 32.32 -4.59 -26.26
N MET A 180 32.34 -4.26 -24.97
CA MET A 180 33.00 -5.10 -23.96
C MET A 180 32.37 -6.50 -23.85
N GLU A 181 31.06 -6.63 -24.01
CA GLU A 181 30.38 -7.93 -24.05
C GLU A 181 30.78 -8.73 -25.29
N LEU A 182 30.85 -8.09 -26.46
CA LEU A 182 31.32 -8.70 -27.70
C LEU A 182 32.78 -9.19 -27.58
N ASP A 183 33.68 -8.35 -27.06
CA ASP A 183 35.10 -8.69 -26.89
C ASP A 183 35.28 -9.88 -25.92
N ARG A 184 34.46 -9.96 -24.87
CA ARG A 184 34.42 -11.11 -23.96
C ARG A 184 33.96 -12.39 -24.65
N LEU A 185 32.94 -12.30 -25.51
CA LEU A 185 32.45 -13.46 -26.28
C LEU A 185 33.51 -13.95 -27.28
N ILE A 186 34.16 -13.03 -28.01
CA ILE A 186 35.25 -13.36 -28.94
C ILE A 186 36.40 -14.04 -28.19
N SER A 187 36.80 -13.48 -27.04
CA SER A 187 37.85 -14.08 -26.21
C SER A 187 37.48 -15.50 -25.73
N ARG A 188 36.22 -15.71 -25.36
CA ARG A 188 35.72 -17.03 -24.95
C ARG A 188 35.71 -18.02 -26.12
N MET A 189 35.28 -17.58 -27.30
CA MET A 189 35.31 -18.40 -28.51
C MET A 189 36.73 -18.82 -28.86
N ASN A 190 37.69 -17.89 -28.85
CA ASN A 190 39.08 -18.21 -29.16
C ASN A 190 39.68 -19.23 -28.19
N ARG A 191 39.37 -19.12 -26.89
CA ARG A 191 39.78 -20.12 -25.90
C ARG A 191 39.18 -21.50 -26.18
N LEU A 192 37.88 -21.57 -26.48
CA LEU A 192 37.21 -22.83 -26.82
C LEU A 192 37.76 -23.46 -28.11
N THR A 193 38.12 -22.66 -29.09
CA THR A 193 38.75 -23.15 -30.33
C THR A 193 40.16 -23.68 -30.05
N SER A 194 40.95 -23.01 -29.20
CA SER A 194 42.27 -23.50 -28.77
C SER A 194 42.15 -24.86 -28.07
N THR A 195 41.29 -24.96 -27.06
CA THR A 195 41.11 -26.23 -26.32
C THR A 195 40.58 -27.35 -27.22
N LYS A 196 39.68 -27.04 -28.16
CA LYS A 196 39.21 -28.02 -29.16
C LYS A 196 40.35 -28.53 -30.03
N ASN A 197 41.25 -27.64 -30.48
CA ASN A 197 42.39 -28.03 -31.30
C ASN A 197 43.42 -28.84 -30.50
N GLU A 198 43.66 -28.47 -29.23
CA GLU A 198 44.52 -29.23 -28.31
C GLU A 198 43.97 -30.65 -28.10
N HIS A 199 42.67 -30.79 -27.75
CA HIS A 199 42.05 -32.11 -27.58
C HIS A 199 42.05 -32.94 -28.87
N ARG A 200 41.89 -32.31 -30.04
CA ARG A 200 41.99 -33.00 -31.33
C ARG A 200 43.40 -33.55 -31.54
N ALA A 201 44.43 -32.73 -31.28
CA ALA A 201 45.83 -33.16 -31.40
C ALA A 201 46.16 -34.29 -30.41
N GLU A 202 45.66 -34.22 -29.17
CA GLU A 202 45.81 -35.29 -28.18
C GLU A 202 45.14 -36.60 -28.64
N TYR A 203 43.95 -36.51 -29.23
CA TYR A 203 43.23 -37.67 -29.75
C TYR A 203 43.99 -38.31 -30.94
N GLU A 204 44.42 -37.50 -31.91
CA GLU A 204 45.21 -37.97 -33.07
C GLU A 204 46.52 -38.63 -32.61
N ALA A 205 47.21 -38.07 -31.61
CA ALA A 205 48.42 -38.66 -31.04
C ALA A 205 48.17 -40.00 -30.33
N LYS A 206 47.05 -40.14 -29.61
CA LYS A 206 46.66 -41.41 -28.96
C LYS A 206 46.33 -42.49 -29.99
N MET A 207 45.62 -42.13 -31.06
CA MET A 207 45.29 -43.05 -32.15
C MET A 207 46.56 -43.55 -32.86
N ALA A 208 47.48 -42.64 -33.20
CA ALA A 208 48.76 -43.01 -33.82
C ALA A 208 49.61 -43.96 -32.95
N LYS A 209 49.66 -43.71 -31.63
CA LYS A 209 50.35 -44.62 -30.69
C LYS A 209 49.70 -46.01 -30.63
N SER A 210 48.37 -46.08 -30.64
CA SER A 210 47.63 -47.34 -30.66
C SER A 210 47.91 -48.15 -31.93
N GLU A 211 47.90 -47.48 -33.10
CA GLU A 211 48.21 -48.11 -34.38
C GLU A 211 49.64 -48.65 -34.42
N GLN A 212 50.62 -47.89 -33.94
CA GLN A 212 52.01 -48.34 -33.83
C GLN A 212 52.15 -49.56 -32.90
N GLN A 213 51.43 -49.58 -31.77
CA GLN A 213 51.44 -50.74 -30.86
C GLN A 213 50.80 -51.97 -31.50
N GLN A 214 49.69 -51.83 -32.23
CA GLN A 214 49.07 -52.94 -32.95
C GLN A 214 49.99 -53.50 -34.04
N GLN A 215 50.66 -52.64 -34.81
CA GLN A 215 51.64 -53.07 -35.81
C GLN A 215 52.84 -53.77 -35.17
N ALA A 216 53.33 -53.27 -34.04
CA ALA A 216 54.42 -53.90 -33.30
C ALA A 216 54.03 -55.29 -32.77
N LYS A 217 52.82 -55.42 -32.18
CA LYS A 217 52.28 -56.72 -31.74
C LYS A 217 52.14 -57.71 -32.89
N LYS A 218 51.60 -57.27 -34.03
CA LYS A 218 51.46 -58.11 -35.22
C LYS A 218 52.81 -58.61 -35.74
N LYS A 219 53.82 -57.74 -35.79
CA LYS A 219 55.19 -58.13 -36.14
C LYS A 219 55.79 -59.15 -35.16
N GLN A 220 55.55 -58.99 -33.85
CA GLN A 220 55.97 -59.96 -32.84
C GLN A 220 55.27 -61.32 -33.02
N GLU A 221 53.95 -61.32 -33.25
CA GLU A 221 53.18 -62.55 -33.49
C GLU A 221 53.64 -63.27 -34.77
N ASP A 222 53.91 -62.53 -35.84
CA ASP A 222 54.40 -63.09 -37.10
C ASP A 222 55.81 -63.70 -36.95
N GLU A 223 56.69 -63.04 -36.19
CA GLU A 223 58.03 -63.56 -35.89
C GLU A 223 57.96 -64.80 -34.98
N GLU A 224 57.07 -64.81 -33.98
CA GLU A 224 56.86 -65.99 -33.12
C GLU A 224 56.34 -67.19 -33.94
N ARG A 225 55.40 -66.95 -34.88
CA ARG A 225 54.93 -67.97 -35.83
C ARG A 225 56.06 -68.49 -36.72
N ARG A 226 56.94 -67.60 -37.18
CA ARG A 226 58.12 -67.96 -37.99
C ARG A 226 59.08 -68.85 -37.21
N ILE A 227 59.40 -68.49 -35.97
CA ILE A 227 60.25 -69.28 -35.06
C ILE A 227 59.62 -70.66 -34.81
N LYS A 228 58.31 -70.72 -34.50
CA LYS A 228 57.60 -72.00 -34.28
C LYS A 228 57.64 -72.91 -35.52
N ARG A 229 57.46 -72.35 -36.73
CA ARG A 229 57.58 -73.10 -37.99
C ARG A 229 58.99 -73.65 -38.18
N ALA A 230 60.02 -72.80 -38.06
CA ALA A 230 61.42 -73.21 -38.19
C ALA A 230 61.81 -74.29 -37.17
N THR A 231 61.33 -74.17 -35.93
CA THR A 231 61.59 -75.16 -34.87
C THR A 231 60.92 -76.51 -35.18
N ARG A 232 59.70 -76.48 -35.73
CA ARG A 232 58.98 -77.69 -36.17
C ARG A 232 59.67 -78.36 -37.34
N GLU A 233 60.11 -77.60 -38.34
CA GLU A 233 60.89 -78.10 -39.48
C GLU A 233 62.20 -78.73 -39.02
N ALA A 234 62.93 -78.08 -38.10
CA ALA A 234 64.15 -78.63 -37.52
C ALA A 234 63.91 -79.95 -36.76
N ARG A 235 62.78 -80.10 -36.05
CA ARG A 235 62.40 -81.37 -35.40
C ARG A 235 62.08 -82.46 -36.43
N LEU A 236 61.34 -82.12 -37.50
CA LEU A 236 61.01 -83.08 -38.56
C LEU A 236 62.27 -83.59 -39.28
N LEU A 237 63.21 -82.69 -39.57
CA LEU A 237 64.51 -83.05 -40.15
C LEU A 237 65.32 -83.98 -39.23
N ARG A 238 65.30 -83.76 -37.90
CA ARG A 238 65.92 -84.70 -36.95
C ARG A 238 65.26 -86.07 -36.97
N ILE A 239 63.92 -86.14 -36.94
CA ILE A 239 63.20 -87.42 -37.01
C ILE A 239 63.51 -88.16 -38.31
N GLN A 240 63.58 -87.46 -39.45
CA GLN A 240 63.98 -88.06 -40.73
C GLN A 240 65.42 -88.59 -40.68
N HIS A 241 66.35 -87.82 -40.12
CA HIS A 241 67.73 -88.23 -39.95
C HIS A 241 67.87 -89.46 -39.03
N ASP A 242 67.10 -89.53 -37.93
CA ASP A 242 67.13 -90.65 -37.01
C ASP A 242 66.48 -91.92 -37.61
N ARG A 243 65.45 -91.77 -38.44
CA ARG A 243 64.85 -92.88 -39.22
C ARG A 243 65.78 -93.46 -40.28
N LEU A 244 66.76 -92.70 -40.77
CA LEU A 244 67.77 -93.19 -41.72
C LEU A 244 68.94 -93.91 -41.03
N LYS A 245 68.99 -93.93 -39.70
CA LYS A 245 70.04 -94.58 -38.89
C LYS A 245 69.60 -95.87 -38.19
N LEU A 246 68.34 -96.30 -38.37
CA LEU A 246 67.81 -97.61 -37.97
C LEU A 246 67.54 -98.45 -39.23
#